data_AF-A0A7Z8P2K6-F1
#
_entry.id   AF-A0A7Z8P2K6-F1
#
_cell.length_a   1.000
_cell.length_b   1.000
_cell.length_c   1.000
_cell.angle_alpha   90.00
_cell.angle_beta   90.00
_cell.angle_gamma   90.00
#
_symmetry.space_group_name_H-M   'P 1'
#
loop_
_entity.id
_entity.type
_entity.pdbx_description
1 polymer ?
#
loop_
_entity_poly.entity_id
_entity_poly.type
_entity_poly.pdbx_seq_one_letter_code
_entity_poly.pdbx_strand_id
1 'polypeptide(L)'
;MRFIDDEKGFSTSIDAILFLILVSVSAVILFPSLAADEQYRSASYSSAQDMDTRLMNTIMSSTVEEFEYTVKPAEIAGIEVNLSEDSILENAEETLFAKEQQHRTFSDLVAEGLVFGLVMEKNGTEKPLNPMTKMQSIETEKAIEEHLEMTIGQRYNYRFEAHWQPVSGYNIHSDIVVGQSAPADAIKQNARISVPVTYAVTRDEICQPFNESSIYAAISSSDPDKELHEMFNSSIDIASEGSSGIITEIVFPYEYLSSLNGTEISIDSEQLACIAGPDNANYSSPIIKSALGCMNYTVKDLYGLNVELTTEEQSINLDIVDTVHDFIKEKNTNQISEYILSSQSEDINQTIALMCNASENTSRLELANTQISKIYRTANTGGADIVIIIW
;
A
#
# COMPACT_ATOMS: atom_id res chain seq x y z
N MET A 1 -94.50 21.78 5.07
CA MET A 1 -93.34 20.87 5.02
C MET A 1 -92.23 21.57 5.79
N ARG A 2 -91.86 21.06 6.96
CA ARG A 2 -90.94 21.71 7.90
C ARG A 2 -89.53 21.73 7.31
N PHE A 3 -88.95 22.92 7.13
CA PHE A 3 -87.50 23.08 7.16
C PHE A 3 -87.06 22.74 8.59
N ILE A 4 -86.23 21.71 8.74
CA ILE A 4 -85.49 21.49 9.98
C ILE A 4 -84.20 22.28 9.77
N ASP A 5 -84.12 23.44 10.41
CA ASP A 5 -82.91 24.23 10.53
C ASP A 5 -81.91 23.43 11.39
N ASP A 6 -80.97 22.77 10.72
CA ASP A 6 -79.87 22.06 11.38
C ASP A 6 -78.67 22.99 11.55
N GLU A 7 -78.82 24.00 12.41
CA GLU A 7 -77.75 24.95 12.76
C GLU A 7 -76.53 24.27 13.42
N LYS A 8 -76.71 23.06 14.00
CA LYS A 8 -75.63 22.29 14.64
C LYS A 8 -74.67 21.70 13.61
N GLY A 9 -75.16 21.21 12.47
CA GLY A 9 -74.32 20.74 11.37
C GLY A 9 -73.45 21.84 10.76
N PHE A 10 -73.98 23.07 10.69
CA PHE A 10 -73.27 24.22 10.15
C PHE A 10 -72.14 24.71 11.07
N SER A 11 -72.39 24.79 12.39
CA SER A 11 -71.37 25.14 13.38
C SER A 11 -70.23 24.12 13.43
N THR A 12 -70.57 22.82 13.41
CA THR A 12 -69.55 21.74 13.47
C THR A 12 -68.69 21.68 12.20
N SER A 13 -69.29 21.99 11.04
CA SER A 13 -68.55 22.06 9.77
C SER A 13 -67.63 23.28 9.69
N ILE A 14 -68.08 24.43 10.20
CA ILE A 14 -67.24 25.65 10.28
C ILE A 14 -66.08 25.43 11.25
N ASP A 15 -66.32 24.83 12.41
CA ASP A 15 -65.25 24.52 13.38
C ASP A 15 -64.22 23.53 12.80
N ALA A 16 -64.67 22.53 12.04
CA ALA A 16 -63.78 21.61 11.34
C ALA A 16 -62.93 22.30 10.25
N ILE A 17 -63.54 23.23 9.49
CA ILE A 17 -62.83 24.03 8.48
C ILE A 17 -61.82 24.97 9.16
N LEU A 18 -62.21 25.65 10.24
CA LEU A 18 -61.32 26.53 10.99
C LEU A 18 -60.16 25.75 11.63
N PHE A 19 -60.42 24.55 12.16
CA PHE A 19 -59.37 23.68 12.67
C PHE A 19 -58.40 23.24 11.57
N LEU A 20 -58.89 22.85 10.38
CA LEU A 20 -58.05 22.50 9.24
C LEU A 20 -57.23 23.69 8.73
N ILE A 21 -57.79 24.90 8.71
CA ILE A 21 -57.06 26.12 8.37
C ILE A 21 -55.98 26.38 9.42
N LEU A 22 -56.28 26.22 10.70
CA LEU A 22 -55.33 26.47 11.78
C LEU A 22 -54.18 25.46 11.77
N VAL A 23 -54.46 24.17 11.57
CA VAL A 23 -53.44 23.12 11.39
C VAL A 23 -52.60 23.38 10.14
N SER A 24 -53.21 23.83 9.04
CA SER A 24 -52.50 24.13 7.80
C SER A 24 -51.59 25.36 7.94
N VAL A 25 -52.06 26.41 8.62
CA VAL A 25 -51.25 27.60 8.94
C VAL A 25 -50.12 27.23 9.91
N SER A 26 -50.39 26.41 10.93
CA SER A 26 -49.36 25.90 11.83
C SER A 26 -48.32 25.06 11.10
N ALA A 27 -48.74 24.21 10.15
CA ALA A 27 -47.82 23.42 9.33
C ALA A 27 -46.94 24.32 8.44
N VAL A 28 -47.52 25.33 7.78
CA VAL A 28 -46.76 26.29 6.95
C VAL A 28 -45.77 27.12 7.77
N ILE A 29 -46.10 27.44 9.03
CA ILE A 29 -45.21 28.18 9.93
C ILE A 29 -44.10 27.28 10.50
N LEU A 30 -44.40 26.02 10.83
CA LEU A 30 -43.45 25.09 11.46
C LEU A 30 -42.54 24.38 10.45
N PHE A 31 -43.00 24.17 9.20
CA PHE A 31 -42.24 23.45 8.19
C PHE A 31 -40.88 24.08 7.86
N PRO A 32 -40.74 25.42 7.71
CA PRO A 32 -39.44 26.05 7.54
C PRO A 32 -38.50 25.85 8.73
N SER A 33 -39.01 25.77 9.97
CA SER A 33 -38.18 25.52 11.15
C SER A 33 -37.68 24.08 11.20
N LEU A 34 -38.52 23.11 10.82
CA LEU A 34 -38.14 21.70 10.75
C LEU A 34 -37.19 21.43 9.58
N ALA A 35 -37.42 22.05 8.42
CA ALA A 35 -36.53 21.96 7.27
C ALA A 35 -35.21 22.70 7.49
N ALA A 36 -35.20 23.77 8.29
CA ALA A 36 -33.99 24.50 8.63
C ALA A 36 -33.01 23.62 9.43
N ASP A 37 -33.47 22.82 10.39
CA ASP A 37 -32.59 21.92 11.14
C ASP A 37 -31.90 20.89 10.23
N GLU A 38 -32.63 20.32 9.27
CA GLU A 38 -32.05 19.41 8.28
C GLU A 38 -31.06 20.13 7.35
N GLN A 39 -31.38 21.36 6.93
CA GLN A 39 -30.49 22.20 6.12
C GLN A 39 -29.24 22.62 6.88
N TYR A 40 -29.35 23.00 8.16
CA TYR A 40 -28.20 23.34 9.01
C TYR A 40 -27.33 22.13 9.27
N ARG A 41 -27.94 20.97 9.53
CA ARG A 41 -27.20 19.72 9.69
C ARG A 41 -26.46 19.35 8.40
N SER A 42 -27.13 19.42 7.26
CA SER A 42 -26.51 19.16 5.95
C SER A 42 -25.39 20.18 5.63
N ALA A 43 -25.61 21.46 5.91
CA ALA A 43 -24.62 22.52 5.70
C ALA A 43 -23.40 22.31 6.61
N SER A 44 -23.63 21.95 7.88
CA SER A 44 -22.57 21.62 8.83
C SER A 44 -21.76 20.41 8.38
N TYR A 45 -22.41 19.34 7.92
CA TYR A 45 -21.72 18.17 7.36
C TYR A 45 -20.90 18.52 6.13
N SER A 46 -21.46 19.28 5.18
CA SER A 46 -20.71 19.70 3.98
C SER A 46 -19.53 20.61 4.33
N SER A 47 -19.68 21.48 5.32
CA SER A 47 -18.62 22.39 5.76
C SER A 47 -17.51 21.65 6.50
N ALA A 48 -17.86 20.67 7.33
CA ALA A 48 -16.89 19.79 7.98
C ALA A 48 -16.11 18.97 6.94
N GLN A 49 -16.81 18.36 5.99
CA GLN A 49 -16.19 17.61 4.91
C GLN A 49 -15.21 18.47 4.08
N ASP A 50 -15.61 19.68 3.67
CA ASP A 50 -14.74 20.60 2.92
C ASP A 50 -13.50 21.02 3.73
N MET A 51 -13.66 21.23 5.04
CA MET A 51 -12.55 21.56 5.93
C MET A 51 -11.58 20.38 6.07
N ASP A 52 -12.10 19.18 6.28
CA ASP A 52 -11.29 17.97 6.41
C ASP A 52 -10.55 17.63 5.11
N THR A 53 -11.20 17.78 3.95
CA THR A 53 -10.54 17.58 2.65
C THR A 53 -9.40 18.59 2.44
N ARG A 54 -9.59 19.86 2.83
CA ARG A 54 -8.51 20.86 2.77
C ARG A 54 -7.36 20.52 3.72
N LEU A 55 -7.69 20.04 4.92
CA LEU A 55 -6.70 19.64 5.92
C LEU A 55 -5.88 18.44 5.43
N MET A 56 -6.53 17.40 4.90
CA MET A 56 -5.87 16.27 4.25
C MET A 56 -4.91 16.76 3.16
N ASN A 57 -5.37 17.58 2.21
CA ASN A 57 -4.51 18.10 1.15
C ASN A 57 -3.34 18.94 1.68
N THR A 58 -3.56 19.71 2.75
CA THR A 58 -2.51 20.51 3.39
C THR A 58 -1.47 19.62 4.06
N ILE A 59 -1.90 18.60 4.80
CA ILE A 59 -1.01 17.61 5.44
C ILE A 59 -0.24 16.84 4.38
N MET A 60 -0.88 16.38 3.31
CA MET A 60 -0.19 15.59 2.29
C MET A 60 0.85 16.41 1.50
N SER A 61 0.64 17.72 1.37
CA SER A 61 1.51 18.63 0.61
C SER A 61 2.52 19.38 1.47
N SER A 62 2.47 19.20 2.79
CA SER A 62 3.42 19.83 3.70
C SER A 62 4.78 19.14 3.63
N THR A 63 5.81 19.86 4.03
CA THR A 63 7.18 19.36 4.08
C THR A 63 7.62 19.19 5.52
N VAL A 64 8.29 18.08 5.78
CA VAL A 64 9.08 17.89 7.01
C VAL A 64 10.48 18.44 6.73
N GLU A 65 10.95 19.32 7.62
CA GLU A 65 12.21 20.05 7.41
C GLU A 65 13.42 19.13 7.53
N GLU A 66 13.49 18.35 8.62
CA GLU A 66 14.57 17.41 8.91
C GLU A 66 13.95 16.08 9.35
N PHE A 67 14.39 14.98 8.73
CA PHE A 67 14.02 13.61 9.11
C PHE A 67 15.29 12.77 9.13
N GLU A 68 15.56 12.16 10.28
CA GLU A 68 16.72 11.30 10.48
C GLU A 68 16.30 9.93 10.99
N TYR A 69 16.91 8.88 10.45
CA TYR A 69 16.78 7.53 10.99
C TYR A 69 18.06 6.75 10.78
N THR A 70 18.33 5.82 11.69
CA THR A 70 19.49 4.92 11.59
C THR A 70 19.03 3.52 11.24
N VAL A 71 19.60 2.97 10.18
CA VAL A 71 19.41 1.56 9.82
C VAL A 71 20.29 0.71 10.74
N LYS A 72 19.74 -0.37 11.33
CA LYS A 72 20.46 -1.19 12.33
C LYS A 72 20.79 -2.60 11.83
N PRO A 73 21.85 -2.77 11.01
CA PRO A 73 22.25 -4.10 10.54
C PRO A 73 22.69 -5.06 11.65
N ALA A 74 23.17 -4.55 12.79
CA ALA A 74 23.68 -5.35 13.89
C ALA A 74 22.62 -6.30 14.47
N GLU A 75 21.36 -5.86 14.52
CA GLU A 75 20.23 -6.63 15.06
C GLU A 75 19.90 -7.90 14.23
N ILE A 76 20.33 -7.95 12.96
CA ILE A 76 19.98 -9.04 12.02
C ILE A 76 21.14 -9.98 11.80
N ALA A 77 22.34 -9.42 11.62
CA ALA A 77 23.50 -10.23 11.30
C ALA A 77 24.08 -10.93 12.54
N GLY A 78 23.64 -10.57 13.76
CA GLY A 78 24.29 -11.00 15.00
C GLY A 78 25.74 -10.51 15.07
N ILE A 79 26.05 -9.45 14.32
CA ILE A 79 27.37 -8.86 14.22
C ILE A 79 27.35 -7.64 15.11
N GLU A 80 28.05 -7.70 16.23
CA GLU A 80 28.47 -6.47 16.89
C GLU A 80 29.28 -5.69 15.86
N VAL A 81 28.78 -4.54 15.41
CA VAL A 81 29.57 -3.53 14.72
C VAL A 81 30.47 -2.88 15.78
N ASN A 82 31.22 -3.71 16.52
CA ASN A 82 32.19 -3.27 17.50
C ASN A 82 33.42 -2.89 16.71
N LEU A 83 33.58 -1.58 16.57
CA LEU A 83 34.84 -0.94 16.23
C LEU A 83 35.98 -1.53 17.07
N SER A 84 37.19 -1.61 16.51
CA SER A 84 38.37 -1.86 17.36
C SER A 84 38.43 -0.81 18.48
N GLU A 85 38.95 -1.16 19.65
CA GLU A 85 39.14 -0.22 20.77
C GLU A 85 39.89 1.08 20.37
N ASP A 86 40.63 1.04 19.25
CA ASP A 86 41.38 2.16 18.67
C ASP A 86 40.58 3.03 17.68
N SER A 87 39.27 2.82 17.49
CA SER A 87 38.49 3.65 16.58
C SER A 87 38.24 5.05 17.13
N ILE A 88 38.22 6.04 16.24
CA ILE A 88 37.99 7.45 16.55
C ILE A 88 36.49 7.74 16.71
N LEU A 89 35.61 6.85 16.26
CA LEU A 89 34.16 7.05 16.26
C LEU A 89 33.53 6.57 17.58
N GLU A 90 32.73 7.44 18.21
CA GLU A 90 31.95 7.10 19.41
C GLU A 90 30.79 6.14 19.10
N ASN A 91 30.21 6.23 17.89
CA ASN A 91 29.17 5.35 17.38
C ASN A 91 29.32 5.11 15.86
N ALA A 92 29.99 4.03 15.45
CA ALA A 92 30.16 3.71 14.03
C ALA A 92 28.87 3.30 13.33
N GLU A 93 27.92 2.68 14.05
CA GLU A 93 26.67 2.25 13.42
C GLU A 93 25.85 3.46 12.97
N GLU A 94 25.73 4.48 13.83
CA GLU A 94 25.13 5.76 13.48
C GLU A 94 25.91 6.48 12.39
N THR A 95 27.24 6.54 12.48
CA THR A 95 28.06 7.22 11.46
C THR A 95 27.94 6.58 10.07
N LEU A 96 27.81 5.26 9.98
CA LEU A 96 27.74 4.53 8.72
C LEU A 96 26.33 4.39 8.15
N PHE A 97 25.34 4.27 9.03
CA PHE A 97 23.98 3.86 8.66
C PHE A 97 22.89 4.88 9.02
N ALA A 98 23.24 6.03 9.60
CA ALA A 98 22.33 7.16 9.70
C ALA A 98 22.02 7.72 8.31
N LYS A 99 20.75 8.04 8.12
CA LYS A 99 20.20 8.70 6.94
C LYS A 99 19.53 9.97 7.40
N GLU A 100 20.05 11.08 6.93
CA GLU A 100 19.43 12.39 7.08
C GLU A 100 18.77 12.77 5.75
N GLN A 101 17.51 13.17 5.83
CA GLN A 101 16.73 13.63 4.70
C GLN A 101 16.12 14.99 5.05
N GLN A 102 16.23 15.94 4.11
CA GLN A 102 15.72 17.30 4.29
C GLN A 102 14.63 17.62 3.27
N HIS A 103 13.66 18.43 3.68
CA HIS A 103 12.60 18.98 2.82
C HIS A 103 11.75 17.92 2.08
N ARG A 104 11.55 16.74 2.68
CA ARG A 104 10.68 15.69 2.14
C ARG A 104 9.22 16.05 2.36
N THR A 105 8.35 15.71 1.40
CA THR A 105 6.91 15.86 1.65
C THR A 105 6.43 14.79 2.62
N PHE A 106 5.36 15.09 3.37
CA PHE A 106 4.73 14.10 4.24
C PHE A 106 4.29 12.84 3.46
N SER A 107 3.79 13.03 2.22
CA SER A 107 3.47 11.92 1.31
C SER A 107 4.66 11.01 1.06
N ASP A 108 5.85 11.58 0.83
CA ASP A 108 7.06 10.81 0.55
C ASP A 108 7.53 10.03 1.78
N LEU A 109 7.38 10.59 2.99
CA LEU A 109 7.72 9.90 4.24
C LEU A 109 6.80 8.71 4.50
N VAL A 110 5.49 8.90 4.29
CA VAL A 110 4.51 7.80 4.43
C VAL A 110 4.78 6.72 3.38
N ALA A 111 5.03 7.10 2.12
CA ALA A 111 5.35 6.14 1.06
C ALA A 111 6.60 5.31 1.40
N GLU A 112 7.66 5.98 1.85
CA GLU A 112 8.91 5.34 2.24
C GLU A 112 8.72 4.43 3.45
N GLY A 113 8.02 4.90 4.49
CA GLY A 113 7.70 4.11 5.68
C GLY A 113 6.92 2.85 5.36
N LEU A 114 5.96 2.91 4.43
CA LEU A 114 5.19 1.75 4.00
C LEU A 114 6.03 0.74 3.22
N VAL A 115 6.98 1.19 2.41
CA VAL A 115 7.88 0.28 1.67
C VAL A 115 8.78 -0.48 2.64
N PHE A 116 9.34 0.22 3.61
CA PHE A 116 10.25 -0.38 4.58
C PHE A 116 9.52 -1.19 5.66
N GLY A 117 8.30 -0.80 6.00
CA GLY A 117 7.42 -1.53 6.91
C GLY A 117 6.71 -2.73 6.30
N LEU A 118 7.09 -3.18 5.09
CA LEU A 118 6.47 -4.36 4.49
C LEU A 118 6.76 -5.63 5.30
N VAL A 119 5.72 -6.39 5.57
CA VAL A 119 5.77 -7.70 6.22
C VAL A 119 5.17 -8.76 5.31
N MET A 120 5.67 -9.99 5.43
CA MET A 120 5.09 -11.19 4.84
C MET A 120 4.43 -12.00 5.95
N GLU A 121 3.14 -12.23 5.84
CA GLU A 121 2.39 -13.12 6.71
C GLU A 121 2.58 -14.58 6.26
N LYS A 122 3.04 -15.43 7.18
CA LYS A 122 3.17 -16.88 6.95
C LYS A 122 2.71 -17.62 8.19
N ASN A 123 1.66 -18.42 8.07
CA ASN A 123 1.08 -19.22 9.16
C ASN A 123 0.72 -18.39 10.42
N GLY A 124 0.21 -17.16 10.24
CA GLY A 124 -0.14 -16.26 11.35
C GLY A 124 1.05 -15.62 12.05
N THR A 125 2.26 -15.72 11.48
CA THR A 125 3.44 -14.96 11.90
C THR A 125 3.85 -13.98 10.80
N GLU A 126 3.99 -12.71 11.16
CA GLU A 126 4.49 -11.67 10.27
C GLU A 126 6.02 -11.62 10.35
N LYS A 127 6.67 -11.67 9.18
CA LYS A 127 8.11 -11.48 9.05
C LYS A 127 8.40 -10.22 8.25
N PRO A 128 9.24 -9.29 8.74
CA PRO A 128 9.60 -8.10 7.99
C PRO A 128 10.37 -8.47 6.72
N LEU A 129 10.03 -7.85 5.60
CA LEU A 129 10.74 -8.04 4.34
C LEU A 129 12.14 -7.44 4.38
N ASN A 130 12.27 -6.24 4.96
CA ASN A 130 13.55 -5.61 5.22
C ASN A 130 13.77 -5.46 6.74
N PRO A 131 14.45 -6.41 7.39
CA PRO A 131 14.56 -6.39 8.83
C PRO A 131 15.44 -5.23 9.34
N MET A 132 16.29 -4.62 8.49
CA MET A 132 17.19 -3.52 8.90
C MET A 132 16.45 -2.22 9.19
N THR A 133 15.20 -2.12 8.74
CA THR A 133 14.41 -0.90 8.75
C THR A 133 13.38 -0.84 9.87
N LYS A 134 13.46 -1.77 10.82
CA LYS A 134 12.54 -1.82 11.96
C LYS A 134 12.52 -0.52 12.80
N MET A 135 13.67 0.14 12.94
CA MET A 135 13.73 1.43 13.66
C MET A 135 13.15 2.58 12.84
N GLN A 136 13.19 2.47 11.52
CA GLN A 136 12.65 3.50 10.64
C GLN A 136 11.14 3.62 10.74
N SER A 137 10.41 2.51 10.89
CA SER A 137 8.94 2.57 11.04
C SER A 137 8.56 3.37 12.28
N ILE A 138 9.31 3.21 13.37
CA ILE A 138 9.10 3.95 14.63
C ILE A 138 9.38 5.46 14.44
N GLU A 139 10.51 5.82 13.82
CA GLU A 139 10.81 7.23 13.56
C GLU A 139 9.84 7.85 12.55
N THR A 140 9.35 7.08 11.59
CA THR A 140 8.33 7.53 10.63
C THR A 140 7.00 7.81 11.33
N GLU A 141 6.54 6.89 12.20
CA GLU A 141 5.33 7.09 13.00
C GLU A 141 5.45 8.34 13.89
N LYS A 142 6.60 8.53 14.54
CA LYS A 142 6.87 9.70 15.38
C LYS A 142 6.89 11.00 14.57
N ALA A 143 7.58 11.03 13.43
CA ALA A 143 7.59 12.19 12.55
C ALA A 143 6.18 12.53 12.03
N ILE A 144 5.38 11.50 11.72
CA ILE A 144 3.98 11.67 11.35
C ILE A 144 3.17 12.26 12.52
N GLU A 145 3.35 11.72 13.73
CA GLU A 145 2.68 12.20 14.94
C GLU A 145 3.00 13.66 15.22
N GLU A 146 4.28 14.02 15.28
CA GLU A 146 4.75 15.39 15.51
C GLU A 146 4.21 16.36 14.45
N HIS A 147 4.18 15.95 13.18
CA HIS A 147 3.64 16.75 12.10
C HIS A 147 2.13 16.98 12.22
N LEU A 148 1.38 15.94 12.57
CA LEU A 148 -0.08 16.02 12.77
C LEU A 148 -0.42 16.86 14.01
N GLU A 149 0.30 16.69 15.11
CA GLU A 149 0.14 17.49 16.33
C GLU A 149 0.41 18.97 16.07
N MET A 150 1.45 19.30 15.29
CA MET A 150 1.75 20.68 14.92
C MET A 150 0.66 21.29 14.03
N THR A 151 0.10 20.51 13.10
CA THR A 151 -0.86 21.00 12.09
C THR A 151 -2.28 21.11 12.63
N ILE A 152 -2.76 20.09 13.34
CA ILE A 152 -4.12 20.00 13.89
C ILE A 152 -4.20 20.73 15.25
N GLY A 153 -3.08 20.74 15.99
CA GLY A 153 -3.01 21.23 17.37
C GLY A 153 -3.72 20.31 18.35
N GLN A 154 -3.55 20.55 19.65
CA GLN A 154 -4.18 19.78 20.74
C GLN A 154 -5.71 19.97 20.85
N ARG A 155 -6.38 20.47 19.81
CA ARG A 155 -7.81 20.82 19.84
C ARG A 155 -8.72 19.67 19.41
N TYR A 156 -8.22 18.77 18.59
CA TYR A 156 -8.97 17.65 18.05
C TYR A 156 -8.20 16.36 18.28
N ASN A 157 -8.92 15.26 18.44
CA ASN A 157 -8.31 13.95 18.38
C ASN A 157 -8.23 13.52 16.91
N TYR A 158 -7.26 12.68 16.59
CA TYR A 158 -7.11 12.17 15.24
C TYR A 158 -6.72 10.70 15.22
N ARG A 159 -6.97 10.08 14.07
CA ARG A 159 -6.44 8.79 13.67
C ARG A 159 -5.95 8.90 12.25
N PHE A 160 -4.67 8.61 12.07
CA PHE A 160 -4.04 8.46 10.77
C PHE A 160 -3.80 6.97 10.52
N GLU A 161 -4.24 6.49 9.37
CA GLU A 161 -3.96 5.13 8.92
C GLU A 161 -3.41 5.21 7.49
N ALA A 162 -2.32 4.51 7.21
CA ALA A 162 -1.85 4.30 5.86
C ALA A 162 -1.66 2.81 5.64
N HIS A 163 -2.17 2.33 4.51
CA HIS A 163 -2.23 0.91 4.17
C HIS A 163 -1.69 0.69 2.78
N TRP A 164 -0.78 -0.26 2.64
CA TRP A 164 -0.28 -0.66 1.34
C TRP A 164 -0.19 -2.18 1.21
N GLN A 165 -0.72 -2.65 0.08
CA GLN A 165 -0.59 -4.02 -0.37
C GLN A 165 -0.11 -3.98 -1.81
N PRO A 166 1.09 -4.50 -2.13
CA PRO A 166 1.56 -4.58 -3.52
C PRO A 166 0.60 -5.41 -4.38
N VAL A 167 0.07 -6.50 -3.83
CA VAL A 167 -0.95 -7.35 -4.44
C VAL A 167 -2.15 -7.43 -3.50
N SER A 168 -3.33 -7.07 -3.98
CA SER A 168 -4.54 -6.96 -3.15
C SER A 168 -4.94 -8.32 -2.55
N GLY A 169 -5.03 -8.38 -1.22
CA GLY A 169 -5.40 -9.58 -0.46
C GLY A 169 -4.33 -10.69 -0.43
N TYR A 170 -3.14 -10.43 -1.00
CA TYR A 170 -2.00 -11.32 -0.86
C TYR A 170 -1.35 -11.17 0.52
N ASN A 171 -0.48 -12.11 0.90
CA ASN A 171 0.10 -12.18 2.24
C ASN A 171 1.25 -11.17 2.49
N ILE A 172 1.36 -10.10 1.69
CA ILE A 172 2.36 -9.05 1.84
C ILE A 172 1.64 -7.72 2.00
N HIS A 173 1.89 -7.02 3.11
CA HIS A 173 1.27 -5.74 3.42
C HIS A 173 2.17 -4.88 4.31
N SER A 174 1.84 -3.59 4.40
CA SER A 174 2.39 -2.66 5.38
C SER A 174 1.29 -1.72 5.85
N ASP A 175 1.33 -1.41 7.14
CA ASP A 175 0.36 -0.57 7.81
C ASP A 175 1.09 0.42 8.73
N ILE A 176 0.68 1.69 8.67
CA ILE A 176 1.11 2.74 9.61
C ILE A 176 -0.15 3.25 10.29
N VAL A 177 -0.20 3.21 11.62
CA VAL A 177 -1.36 3.68 12.39
C VAL A 177 -0.90 4.59 13.51
N VAL A 178 -1.29 5.86 13.44
CA VAL A 178 -0.89 6.90 14.41
C VAL A 178 -2.14 7.57 15.01
N GLY A 179 -2.09 7.86 16.30
CA GLY A 179 -3.18 8.55 17.02
C GLY A 179 -4.17 7.60 17.72
N GLN A 180 -5.33 8.15 18.09
CA GLN A 180 -6.31 7.46 18.93
C GLN A 180 -7.31 6.64 18.11
N SER A 181 -8.01 5.72 18.76
CA SER A 181 -9.12 5.00 18.10
C SER A 181 -10.31 5.92 17.89
N ALA A 182 -10.76 6.03 16.64
CA ALA A 182 -11.85 6.90 16.26
C ALA A 182 -13.23 6.39 16.76
N PRO A 183 -14.14 7.29 17.14
CA PRO A 183 -15.56 6.97 17.30
C PRO A 183 -16.17 6.39 16.02
N ALA A 184 -17.23 5.59 16.17
CA ALA A 184 -17.88 4.92 15.04
C ALA A 184 -18.52 5.88 14.02
N ASP A 185 -18.86 7.10 14.45
CA ASP A 185 -19.53 8.15 13.68
C ASP A 185 -18.58 9.26 13.20
N ALA A 186 -17.26 9.09 13.40
CA ALA A 186 -16.27 10.06 12.96
C ALA A 186 -16.13 10.10 11.43
N ILE A 187 -15.91 11.32 10.89
CA ILE A 187 -15.78 11.55 9.46
C ILE A 187 -14.40 11.06 9.00
N LYS A 188 -14.38 10.26 7.94
CA LYS A 188 -13.16 9.71 7.34
C LYS A 188 -12.85 10.42 6.03
N GLN A 189 -11.61 10.87 5.87
CA GLN A 189 -11.08 11.35 4.61
C GLN A 189 -10.09 10.33 4.06
N ASN A 190 -10.23 10.00 2.78
CA ASN A 190 -9.35 9.05 2.12
C ASN A 190 -8.55 9.78 1.03
N ALA A 191 -7.26 9.49 0.97
CA ALA A 191 -6.37 9.89 -0.10
C ALA A 191 -5.60 8.67 -0.58
N ARG A 192 -5.02 8.76 -1.78
CA ARG A 192 -4.13 7.72 -2.30
C ARG A 192 -2.82 8.38 -2.71
N ILE A 193 -1.72 7.80 -2.23
CA ILE A 193 -0.37 8.25 -2.59
C ILE A 193 0.30 7.20 -3.47
N SER A 194 1.13 7.68 -4.40
CA SER A 194 1.99 6.80 -5.16
C SER A 194 3.13 6.30 -4.28
N VAL A 195 3.45 5.02 -4.39
CA VAL A 195 4.58 4.39 -3.70
C VAL A 195 5.75 4.33 -4.69
N PRO A 196 6.99 4.64 -4.28
CA PRO A 196 8.15 4.63 -5.18
C PRO A 196 8.52 3.20 -5.55
N VAL A 197 7.93 2.70 -6.63
CA VAL A 197 8.26 1.42 -7.25
C VAL A 197 8.87 1.66 -8.62
N THR A 198 9.88 0.88 -8.96
CA THR A 198 10.68 0.94 -10.19
C THR A 198 9.89 0.54 -11.43
N TYR A 199 9.02 -0.46 -11.30
CA TYR A 199 8.17 -0.96 -12.37
C TYR A 199 6.81 -1.37 -11.80
N ALA A 200 5.73 -0.99 -12.47
CA ALA A 200 4.40 -1.49 -12.17
C ALA A 200 3.75 -1.95 -13.46
N VAL A 201 3.22 -3.17 -13.46
CA VAL A 201 2.52 -3.73 -14.62
C VAL A 201 1.40 -2.80 -15.05
N THR A 202 1.31 -2.55 -16.34
CA THR A 202 0.27 -1.71 -16.94
C THR A 202 -0.91 -2.55 -17.37
N ARG A 203 -2.08 -1.92 -17.46
CA ARG A 203 -3.28 -2.59 -17.99
C ARG A 203 -3.07 -3.06 -19.43
N ASP A 204 -2.34 -2.30 -20.25
CA ASP A 204 -2.15 -2.61 -21.66
C ASP A 204 -1.30 -3.88 -21.85
N GLU A 205 -0.30 -4.11 -20.99
CA GLU A 205 0.48 -5.36 -20.97
C GLU A 205 -0.40 -6.56 -20.61
N ILE A 206 -1.21 -6.45 -19.55
CA ILE A 206 -2.13 -7.55 -19.14
C ILE A 206 -3.19 -7.81 -20.23
N CYS A 207 -3.64 -6.77 -20.94
CA CYS A 207 -4.59 -6.91 -22.04
C CYS A 207 -3.97 -7.50 -23.32
N GLN A 208 -2.65 -7.61 -23.44
CA GLN A 208 -1.98 -8.02 -24.68
C GLN A 208 -2.51 -9.35 -25.28
N PRO A 209 -2.82 -10.39 -24.48
CA PRO A 209 -3.41 -11.62 -25.02
C PRO A 209 -4.77 -11.39 -25.70
N PHE A 210 -5.50 -10.35 -25.30
CA PHE A 210 -6.85 -10.03 -25.77
C PHE A 210 -6.84 -8.93 -26.83
N ASN A 211 -7.06 -9.34 -28.08
CA ASN A 211 -7.45 -8.43 -29.16
C ASN A 211 -8.59 -9.07 -29.98
N GLU A 212 -9.22 -8.28 -30.85
CA GLU A 212 -10.36 -8.75 -31.66
C GLU A 212 -10.06 -10.03 -32.44
N SER A 213 -8.84 -10.14 -33.00
CA SER A 213 -8.43 -11.30 -33.79
C SER A 213 -8.19 -12.53 -32.93
N SER A 214 -7.55 -12.39 -31.76
CA SER A 214 -7.29 -13.49 -30.82
C SER A 214 -8.59 -14.04 -30.24
N ILE A 215 -9.52 -13.17 -29.83
CA ILE A 215 -10.83 -13.60 -29.31
C ILE A 215 -11.61 -14.34 -30.41
N TYR A 216 -11.62 -13.81 -31.63
CA TYR A 216 -12.31 -14.48 -32.74
C TYR A 216 -11.70 -15.85 -33.04
N ALA A 217 -10.37 -15.96 -33.04
CA ALA A 217 -9.66 -17.23 -33.23
C ALA A 217 -9.98 -18.24 -32.11
N ALA A 218 -9.96 -17.80 -30.84
CA ALA A 218 -10.31 -18.64 -29.69
C ALA A 218 -11.74 -19.15 -29.77
N ILE A 219 -12.72 -18.28 -30.05
CA ILE A 219 -14.14 -18.65 -30.17
C ILE A 219 -14.41 -19.59 -31.35
N SER A 220 -13.62 -19.49 -32.42
CA SER A 220 -13.75 -20.32 -33.61
C SER A 220 -12.96 -21.64 -33.51
N SER A 221 -12.25 -21.87 -32.40
CA SER A 221 -11.44 -23.06 -32.20
C SER A 221 -12.31 -24.30 -31.94
N SER A 222 -11.69 -25.48 -31.93
CA SER A 222 -12.37 -26.72 -31.54
C SER A 222 -12.76 -26.78 -30.06
N ASP A 223 -12.09 -25.98 -29.23
CA ASP A 223 -12.32 -25.91 -27.79
C ASP A 223 -12.18 -24.45 -27.30
N PRO A 224 -13.23 -23.62 -27.49
CA PRO A 224 -13.20 -22.21 -27.12
C PRO A 224 -12.96 -21.97 -25.64
N ASP A 225 -13.47 -22.87 -24.79
CA ASP A 225 -13.33 -22.78 -23.34
C ASP A 225 -11.85 -22.85 -22.96
N LYS A 226 -11.13 -23.87 -23.46
CA LYS A 226 -9.70 -24.03 -23.21
C LYS A 226 -8.87 -22.84 -23.69
N GLU A 227 -9.09 -22.38 -24.93
CA GLU A 227 -8.32 -21.26 -25.51
C GLU A 227 -8.54 -19.96 -24.71
N LEU A 228 -9.77 -19.68 -24.29
CA LEU A 228 -10.05 -18.50 -23.47
C LEU A 228 -9.42 -18.60 -22.07
N HIS A 229 -9.41 -19.79 -21.46
CA HIS A 229 -8.67 -20.01 -20.21
C HIS A 229 -7.18 -19.76 -20.38
N GLU A 230 -6.56 -20.25 -21.46
CA GLU A 230 -5.14 -20.00 -21.74
C GLU A 230 -4.84 -18.50 -21.92
N MET A 231 -5.74 -17.74 -22.56
CA MET A 231 -5.61 -16.29 -22.68
C MET A 231 -5.70 -15.57 -21.32
N PHE A 232 -6.63 -15.97 -20.45
CA PHE A 232 -6.73 -15.39 -19.10
C PHE A 232 -5.51 -15.78 -18.25
N ASN A 233 -5.07 -17.02 -18.30
CA ASN A 233 -3.86 -17.48 -17.60
C ASN A 233 -2.63 -16.69 -18.05
N SER A 234 -2.46 -16.47 -19.35
CA SER A 234 -1.37 -15.62 -19.87
C SER A 234 -1.45 -14.19 -19.34
N SER A 235 -2.66 -13.64 -19.15
CA SER A 235 -2.84 -12.31 -18.57
C SER A 235 -2.46 -12.30 -17.08
N ILE A 236 -2.78 -13.38 -16.35
CA ILE A 236 -2.40 -13.56 -14.94
C ILE A 236 -0.88 -13.72 -14.82
N ASP A 237 -0.23 -14.44 -15.72
CA ASP A 237 1.22 -14.62 -15.70
C ASP A 237 1.94 -13.28 -15.89
N ILE A 238 1.49 -12.46 -16.86
CA ILE A 238 2.01 -11.10 -17.07
C ILE A 238 1.79 -10.23 -15.83
N ALA A 239 0.58 -10.27 -15.24
CA ALA A 239 0.26 -9.53 -14.04
C ALA A 239 1.15 -9.93 -12.86
N SER A 240 1.35 -11.25 -12.69
CA SER A 240 2.14 -11.84 -11.60
C SER A 240 3.62 -11.53 -11.74
N GLU A 241 4.16 -11.55 -12.96
CA GLU A 241 5.56 -11.18 -13.22
C GLU A 241 5.83 -9.71 -12.88
N GLY A 242 4.92 -8.80 -13.22
CA GLY A 242 5.12 -7.40 -12.90
C GLY A 242 4.99 -7.09 -11.42
N SER A 243 4.04 -7.71 -10.71
CA SER A 243 3.94 -7.59 -9.25
C SER A 243 5.12 -8.25 -8.53
N SER A 244 5.62 -9.38 -9.03
CA SER A 244 6.77 -10.07 -8.44
C SER A 244 8.05 -9.27 -8.59
N GLY A 245 8.21 -8.51 -9.68
CA GLY A 245 9.31 -7.56 -9.86
C GLY A 245 9.39 -6.56 -8.71
N ILE A 246 8.27 -5.88 -8.40
CA ILE A 246 8.19 -4.91 -7.29
C ILE A 246 8.64 -5.55 -5.97
N ILE A 247 8.04 -6.69 -5.62
CA ILE A 247 8.32 -7.35 -4.34
C ILE A 247 9.77 -7.83 -4.29
N THR A 248 10.30 -8.35 -5.39
CA THR A 248 11.66 -8.89 -5.44
C THR A 248 12.69 -7.78 -5.26
N GLU A 249 12.53 -6.64 -5.93
CA GLU A 249 13.47 -5.52 -5.80
C GLU A 249 13.46 -4.90 -4.39
N ILE A 250 12.30 -4.87 -3.72
CA ILE A 250 12.22 -4.40 -2.33
C ILE A 250 12.91 -5.36 -1.37
N VAL A 251 12.68 -6.67 -1.53
CA VAL A 251 13.18 -7.70 -0.62
C VAL A 251 14.66 -8.01 -0.86
N PHE A 252 15.12 -7.83 -2.09
CA PHE A 252 16.46 -8.17 -2.53
C PHE A 252 17.02 -7.03 -3.40
N PRO A 253 17.80 -6.09 -2.81
CA PRO A 253 18.29 -4.90 -3.51
C PRO A 253 19.42 -5.27 -4.48
N TYR A 254 19.05 -5.85 -5.62
CA TYR A 254 19.95 -6.44 -6.61
C TYR A 254 21.06 -5.50 -7.04
N GLU A 255 20.71 -4.28 -7.49
CA GLU A 255 21.70 -3.31 -7.99
C GLU A 255 22.75 -2.96 -6.93
N TYR A 256 22.31 -2.78 -5.69
CA TYR A 256 23.21 -2.51 -4.57
C TYR A 256 24.14 -3.69 -4.31
N LEU A 257 23.60 -4.91 -4.18
CA LEU A 257 24.40 -6.11 -3.93
C LEU A 257 25.39 -6.39 -5.08
N SER A 258 24.96 -6.18 -6.32
CA SER A 258 25.81 -6.32 -7.50
C SER A 258 26.93 -5.27 -7.55
N SER A 259 26.67 -4.06 -7.05
CA SER A 259 27.72 -3.03 -6.93
C SER A 259 28.82 -3.40 -5.94
N LEU A 260 28.49 -4.20 -4.91
CA LEU A 260 29.45 -4.66 -3.89
C LEU A 260 30.42 -5.74 -4.41
N ASN A 261 30.22 -6.28 -5.62
CA ASN A 261 31.18 -7.16 -6.28
C ASN A 261 32.37 -6.40 -6.91
N GLY A 262 32.29 -5.08 -7.03
CA GLY A 262 33.38 -4.26 -7.52
C GLY A 262 34.56 -4.20 -6.54
N THR A 263 35.78 -4.35 -7.05
CA THR A 263 37.07 -4.11 -6.37
C THR A 263 37.28 -2.68 -5.82
N GLU A 264 36.21 -1.87 -5.73
CA GLU A 264 36.22 -0.47 -5.29
C GLU A 264 35.41 -0.20 -4.01
N ILE A 265 35.07 -1.22 -3.21
CA ILE A 265 35.08 -0.98 -1.76
C ILE A 265 36.55 -0.93 -1.39
N SER A 266 37.24 0.14 -1.82
CA SER A 266 38.62 0.32 -1.44
C SER A 266 38.64 0.28 0.07
N ILE A 267 39.52 -0.53 0.59
CA ILE A 267 39.94 -0.50 1.99
C ILE A 267 40.48 0.92 2.34
N ASP A 268 40.64 1.77 1.32
CA ASP A 268 40.94 3.21 1.36
C ASP A 268 39.70 4.15 1.39
N SER A 269 38.47 3.68 1.60
CA SER A 269 37.38 4.63 1.89
C SER A 269 37.72 5.32 3.22
N GLU A 270 37.82 6.65 3.22
CA GLU A 270 38.20 7.44 4.40
C GLU A 270 37.34 7.07 5.63
N GLN A 271 36.09 6.65 5.41
CA GLN A 271 35.17 6.17 6.45
C GLN A 271 35.58 4.83 7.07
N LEU A 272 36.05 3.85 6.28
CA LEU A 272 36.60 2.58 6.79
C LEU A 272 37.96 2.79 7.47
N ALA A 273 38.77 3.74 7.00
CA ALA A 273 40.03 4.12 7.63
C ALA A 273 39.85 4.81 9.00
N CYS A 274 38.72 5.48 9.24
CA CYS A 274 38.35 6.01 10.57
C CYS A 274 37.88 4.91 11.55
N ILE A 275 37.51 3.74 11.01
CA ILE A 275 36.93 2.60 11.73
C ILE A 275 38.01 1.57 12.10
N ALA A 276 39.04 1.40 11.27
CA ALA A 276 40.13 0.45 11.48
C ALA A 276 41.41 1.12 12.00
N GLY A 277 41.92 0.64 13.14
CA GLY A 277 43.26 0.99 13.60
C GLY A 277 44.36 0.49 12.63
N PRO A 278 45.55 1.13 12.62
CA PRO A 278 46.61 0.87 11.63
C PRO A 278 47.18 -0.56 11.60
N ASP A 279 46.90 -1.39 12.61
CA ASP A 279 47.52 -2.71 12.80
C ASP A 279 46.61 -3.93 12.52
N ASN A 280 45.33 -3.74 12.14
CA ASN A 280 44.38 -4.86 11.98
C ASN A 280 44.04 -5.19 10.52
N ALA A 281 44.95 -5.92 9.84
CA ALA A 281 44.84 -6.33 8.44
C ALA A 281 43.74 -7.41 8.13
N ASN A 282 42.87 -7.74 9.09
CA ASN A 282 41.87 -8.81 8.97
C ASN A 282 40.42 -8.33 9.23
N TYR A 283 40.14 -7.04 8.97
CA TYR A 283 38.80 -6.49 9.11
C TYR A 283 37.94 -6.82 7.88
N SER A 284 36.93 -7.66 8.05
CA SER A 284 35.82 -7.81 7.12
C SER A 284 34.97 -6.53 7.12
N SER A 285 34.70 -5.94 5.96
CA SER A 285 33.87 -4.73 5.85
C SER A 285 32.50 -4.93 6.52
N PRO A 286 32.11 -4.06 7.48
CA PRO A 286 30.78 -4.11 8.11
C PRO A 286 29.64 -4.05 7.09
N ILE A 287 29.86 -3.36 5.96
CA ILE A 287 28.89 -3.23 4.86
C ILE A 287 28.67 -4.59 4.18
N ILE A 288 29.75 -5.29 3.82
CA ILE A 288 29.67 -6.62 3.16
C ILE A 288 29.04 -7.64 4.09
N LYS A 289 29.44 -7.62 5.36
CA LYS A 289 28.86 -8.45 6.42
C LYS A 289 27.35 -8.24 6.59
N SER A 290 26.91 -6.99 6.61
CA SER A 290 25.50 -6.61 6.70
C SER A 290 24.71 -7.10 5.48
N ALA A 291 25.26 -6.90 4.28
CA ALA A 291 24.67 -7.36 3.03
C ALA A 291 24.53 -8.89 3.00
N LEU A 292 25.57 -9.64 3.35
CA LEU A 292 25.53 -11.10 3.44
C LEU A 292 24.53 -11.59 4.50
N GLY A 293 24.44 -10.91 5.64
CA GLY A 293 23.45 -11.19 6.68
C GLY A 293 22.01 -11.03 6.17
N CYS A 294 21.74 -9.94 5.44
CA CYS A 294 20.43 -9.69 4.83
C CYS A 294 20.10 -10.70 3.73
N MET A 295 21.07 -11.02 2.86
CA MET A 295 20.91 -12.07 1.86
C MET A 295 20.56 -13.41 2.52
N ASN A 296 21.25 -13.76 3.62
CA ASN A 296 21.00 -15.00 4.34
C ASN A 296 19.62 -15.04 5.00
N TYR A 297 19.18 -13.93 5.60
CA TYR A 297 17.81 -13.79 6.11
C TYR A 297 16.77 -13.99 4.99
N THR A 298 16.94 -13.30 3.86
CA THR A 298 16.02 -13.39 2.73
C THR A 298 15.95 -14.81 2.17
N VAL A 299 17.12 -15.41 1.91
CA VAL A 299 17.22 -16.77 1.35
C VAL A 299 16.64 -17.80 2.32
N LYS A 300 17.07 -17.83 3.58
CA LYS A 300 16.70 -18.92 4.51
C LYS A 300 15.42 -18.67 5.27
N ASP A 301 15.25 -17.48 5.83
CA ASP A 301 14.16 -17.21 6.77
C ASP A 301 12.87 -16.75 6.07
N LEU A 302 12.96 -15.94 5.02
CA LEU A 302 11.80 -15.52 4.24
C LEU A 302 11.40 -16.60 3.24
N TYR A 303 12.29 -16.94 2.31
CA TYR A 303 11.95 -17.85 1.21
C TYR A 303 12.29 -19.31 1.44
N GLY A 304 13.17 -19.67 2.39
CA GLY A 304 13.55 -21.06 2.63
C GLY A 304 14.22 -21.73 1.43
N LEU A 305 15.06 -20.98 0.72
CA LEU A 305 15.84 -21.45 -0.42
C LEU A 305 17.08 -22.22 0.07
N ASN A 306 17.44 -23.28 -0.64
CA ASN A 306 18.62 -24.10 -0.34
C ASN A 306 19.88 -23.52 -1.00
N VAL A 307 20.22 -22.27 -0.71
CA VAL A 307 21.45 -21.61 -1.17
C VAL A 307 22.42 -21.50 0.00
N GLU A 308 23.61 -22.05 -0.15
CA GLU A 308 24.69 -21.90 0.82
C GLU A 308 25.38 -20.54 0.61
N LEU A 309 25.27 -19.67 1.61
CA LEU A 309 25.98 -18.39 1.66
C LEU A 309 27.13 -18.50 2.65
N THR A 310 28.34 -18.24 2.18
CA THR A 310 29.58 -18.20 2.95
C THR A 310 29.75 -16.80 3.56
N THR A 311 29.44 -16.67 4.87
CA THR A 311 29.45 -15.38 5.58
C THR A 311 30.85 -14.85 5.94
N GLU A 312 31.91 -15.58 5.59
CA GLU A 312 33.31 -15.22 5.84
C GLU A 312 33.98 -14.52 4.64
N GLU A 313 33.23 -14.28 3.56
CA GLU A 313 33.77 -13.67 2.34
C GLU A 313 33.99 -12.16 2.47
N GLN A 314 35.05 -11.67 1.83
CA GLN A 314 35.39 -10.24 1.74
C GLN A 314 34.76 -9.54 0.52
N SER A 315 33.91 -10.24 -0.23
CA SER A 315 33.25 -9.77 -1.44
C SER A 315 31.95 -10.56 -1.64
N ILE A 316 31.00 -10.01 -2.40
CA ILE A 316 29.77 -10.71 -2.78
C ILE A 316 29.92 -11.23 -4.21
N ASN A 317 29.80 -12.54 -4.42
CA ASN A 317 29.86 -13.14 -5.76
C ASN A 317 28.61 -12.78 -6.58
N LEU A 318 28.77 -12.16 -7.76
CA LEU A 318 27.68 -11.83 -8.67
C LEU A 318 26.83 -13.04 -9.07
N ASP A 319 27.47 -14.19 -9.34
CA ASP A 319 26.73 -15.38 -9.76
C ASP A 319 25.72 -15.81 -8.69
N ILE A 320 26.06 -15.60 -7.41
CA ILE A 320 25.16 -15.87 -6.28
C ILE A 320 24.05 -14.83 -6.21
N VAL A 321 24.36 -13.54 -6.43
CA VAL A 321 23.37 -12.46 -6.42
C VAL A 321 22.33 -12.67 -7.53
N ASP A 322 22.78 -12.96 -8.75
CA ASP A 322 21.92 -13.26 -9.91
C ASP A 322 21.03 -14.48 -9.62
N THR A 323 21.65 -15.58 -9.15
CA THR A 323 20.94 -16.83 -8.85
C THR A 323 19.87 -16.63 -7.77
N VAL A 324 20.19 -15.91 -6.68
CA VAL A 324 19.25 -15.65 -5.59
C VAL A 324 18.11 -14.75 -6.06
N HIS A 325 18.43 -13.69 -6.81
CA HIS A 325 17.44 -12.80 -7.39
C HIS A 325 16.43 -13.56 -8.25
N ASP A 326 16.90 -14.39 -9.18
CA ASP A 326 16.04 -15.13 -10.10
C ASP A 326 15.16 -16.15 -9.36
N PHE A 327 15.70 -16.85 -8.36
CA PHE A 327 14.91 -17.76 -7.53
C PHE A 327 13.83 -17.05 -6.71
N ILE A 328 14.12 -15.87 -6.17
CA ILE A 328 13.13 -15.07 -5.44
C ILE A 328 12.05 -14.59 -6.42
N LYS A 329 12.44 -14.06 -7.58
CA LYS A 329 11.50 -13.59 -8.61
C LYS A 329 10.59 -14.72 -9.07
N GLU A 330 11.15 -15.86 -9.45
CA GLU A 330 10.39 -17.03 -9.91
C GLU A 330 9.40 -17.50 -8.83
N LYS A 331 9.86 -17.60 -7.58
CA LYS A 331 9.02 -18.01 -6.47
C LYS A 331 7.87 -17.05 -6.23
N ASN A 332 8.13 -15.74 -6.22
CA ASN A 332 7.09 -14.72 -6.09
C ASN A 332 6.10 -14.78 -7.26
N THR A 333 6.57 -14.88 -8.50
CA THR A 333 5.71 -15.00 -9.68
C THR A 333 4.76 -16.20 -9.55
N ASN A 334 5.28 -17.37 -9.17
CA ASN A 334 4.47 -18.58 -9.02
C ASN A 334 3.43 -18.43 -7.90
N GLN A 335 3.82 -17.92 -6.74
CA GLN A 335 2.90 -17.76 -5.60
C GLN A 335 1.81 -16.71 -5.86
N ILE A 336 2.16 -15.61 -6.54
CA ILE A 336 1.20 -14.58 -6.92
C ILE A 336 0.25 -15.12 -8.00
N SER A 337 0.76 -15.84 -8.99
CA SER A 337 -0.07 -16.45 -10.05
C SER A 337 -1.07 -17.46 -9.44
N GLU A 338 -0.60 -18.35 -8.56
CA GLU A 338 -1.47 -19.28 -7.82
C GLU A 338 -2.54 -18.55 -6.99
N TYR A 339 -2.18 -17.44 -6.34
CA TYR A 339 -3.12 -16.62 -5.59
C TYR A 339 -4.17 -15.94 -6.49
N ILE A 340 -3.76 -15.32 -7.59
CA ILE A 340 -4.68 -14.66 -8.53
C ILE A 340 -5.61 -15.70 -9.18
N LEU A 341 -5.07 -16.85 -9.60
CA LEU A 341 -5.85 -17.96 -10.15
C LEU A 341 -6.90 -18.46 -9.14
N SER A 342 -6.48 -18.74 -7.90
CA SER A 342 -7.42 -19.24 -6.88
C SER A 342 -8.50 -18.23 -6.53
N SER A 343 -8.14 -16.94 -6.37
CA SER A 343 -9.07 -15.88 -6.01
C SER A 343 -10.03 -15.47 -7.13
N GLN A 344 -9.65 -15.64 -8.40
CA GLN A 344 -10.45 -15.18 -9.55
C GLN A 344 -11.01 -16.30 -10.44
N SER A 345 -10.70 -17.57 -10.15
CA SER A 345 -11.12 -18.71 -10.99
C SER A 345 -12.62 -18.75 -11.27
N GLU A 346 -13.47 -18.55 -10.26
CA GLU A 346 -14.93 -18.57 -10.42
C GLU A 346 -15.43 -17.45 -11.36
N ASP A 347 -14.91 -16.23 -11.16
CA ASP A 347 -15.23 -15.06 -11.97
C ASP A 347 -14.77 -15.24 -13.43
N ILE A 348 -13.59 -15.84 -13.64
CA ILE A 348 -13.06 -16.16 -14.97
C ILE A 348 -13.94 -17.20 -15.65
N ASN A 349 -14.26 -18.31 -14.98
CA ASN A 349 -15.13 -19.36 -15.51
C ASN A 349 -16.50 -18.80 -15.93
N GLN A 350 -17.08 -17.93 -15.10
CA GLN A 350 -18.34 -17.26 -15.42
C GLN A 350 -18.18 -16.34 -16.64
N THR A 351 -17.09 -15.58 -16.71
CA THR A 351 -16.80 -14.67 -17.84
C THR A 351 -16.65 -15.44 -19.14
N ILE A 352 -15.91 -16.55 -19.14
CA ILE A 352 -15.71 -17.42 -20.32
C ILE A 352 -17.04 -17.99 -20.79
N ALA A 353 -17.87 -18.51 -19.87
CA ALA A 353 -19.21 -19.01 -20.21
C ALA A 353 -20.08 -17.93 -20.86
N LEU A 354 -20.02 -16.68 -20.38
CA LEU A 354 -20.73 -15.55 -20.99
C LEU A 354 -20.16 -15.17 -22.36
N MET A 355 -18.84 -15.21 -22.53
CA MET A 355 -18.18 -14.91 -23.81
C MET A 355 -18.53 -15.94 -24.90
N CYS A 356 -18.58 -17.23 -24.56
CA CYS A 356 -19.00 -18.30 -25.46
C CYS A 356 -20.46 -18.14 -25.91
N ASN A 357 -21.34 -17.62 -25.04
CA ASN A 357 -22.75 -17.41 -25.34
C ASN A 357 -23.06 -16.06 -26.00
N ALA A 358 -22.13 -15.10 -25.96
CA ALA A 358 -22.31 -13.78 -26.55
C ALA A 358 -22.46 -13.87 -28.07
N SER A 359 -23.31 -13.03 -28.65
CA SER A 359 -23.58 -13.02 -30.10
C SER A 359 -22.58 -12.18 -30.90
N GLU A 360 -22.01 -11.14 -30.28
CA GLU A 360 -21.14 -10.17 -30.93
C GLU A 360 -19.75 -10.14 -30.28
N ASN A 361 -18.70 -9.89 -31.09
CA ASN A 361 -17.33 -9.77 -30.59
C ASN A 361 -17.14 -8.57 -29.65
N THR A 362 -17.88 -7.48 -29.85
CA THR A 362 -17.83 -6.30 -28.98
C THR A 362 -18.25 -6.67 -27.55
N SER A 363 -19.33 -7.44 -27.37
CA SER A 363 -19.74 -7.91 -26.05
C SER A 363 -18.70 -8.82 -25.40
N ARG A 364 -18.02 -9.67 -26.19
CA ARG A 364 -16.92 -10.53 -25.68
C ARG A 364 -15.74 -9.70 -25.19
N LEU A 365 -15.38 -8.65 -25.92
CA LEU A 365 -14.33 -7.72 -25.53
C LEU A 365 -14.68 -6.96 -24.24
N GLU A 366 -15.93 -6.51 -24.08
CA GLU A 366 -16.38 -5.83 -22.85
C GLU A 366 -16.32 -6.76 -21.63
N LEU A 367 -16.75 -8.02 -21.79
CA LEU A 367 -16.65 -9.05 -20.76
C LEU A 367 -15.18 -9.31 -20.37
N ALA A 368 -14.32 -9.54 -21.36
CA ALA A 368 -12.88 -9.72 -21.15
C ALA A 368 -12.26 -8.51 -20.45
N ASN A 369 -12.54 -7.30 -20.92
CA ASN A 369 -12.03 -6.06 -20.33
C ASN A 369 -12.45 -5.87 -18.88
N THR A 370 -13.68 -6.26 -18.53
CA THR A 370 -14.17 -6.19 -17.15
C THR A 370 -13.38 -7.13 -16.24
N GLN A 371 -13.17 -8.37 -16.68
CA GLN A 371 -12.41 -9.34 -15.90
C GLN A 371 -10.91 -9.00 -15.83
N ILE A 372 -10.30 -8.57 -16.94
CA ILE A 372 -8.92 -8.09 -16.98
C ILE A 372 -8.73 -6.89 -16.05
N SER A 373 -9.72 -5.99 -15.94
CA SER A 373 -9.66 -4.87 -15.01
C SER A 373 -9.62 -5.33 -13.54
N LYS A 374 -10.24 -6.47 -13.21
CA LYS A 374 -10.13 -7.07 -11.88
C LYS A 374 -8.74 -7.67 -11.65
N ILE A 375 -8.21 -8.44 -12.61
CA ILE A 375 -6.84 -8.99 -12.57
C ILE A 375 -5.83 -7.84 -12.36
N TYR A 376 -5.94 -6.79 -13.17
CA TYR A 376 -5.08 -5.60 -13.07
C TYR A 376 -5.14 -4.95 -11.69
N ARG A 377 -6.33 -4.74 -11.11
CA ARG A 377 -6.48 -4.13 -9.78
C ARG A 377 -5.97 -5.01 -8.65
N THR A 378 -5.98 -6.33 -8.83
CA THR A 378 -5.38 -7.27 -7.88
C THR A 378 -3.87 -7.17 -7.91
N ALA A 379 -3.27 -7.15 -9.10
CA ALA A 379 -1.81 -7.11 -9.29
C ALA A 379 -1.19 -5.71 -9.11
N ASN A 380 -1.98 -4.65 -9.30
CA ASN A 380 -1.55 -3.26 -9.18
C ASN A 380 -2.64 -2.46 -8.45
N THR A 381 -2.41 -2.22 -7.16
CA THR A 381 -3.32 -1.45 -6.30
C THR A 381 -3.31 0.05 -6.59
N GLY A 382 -2.34 0.53 -7.39
CA GLY A 382 -2.23 1.93 -7.82
C GLY A 382 -1.65 2.88 -6.78
N GLY A 383 -1.22 2.37 -5.62
CA GLY A 383 -0.62 3.17 -4.55
C GLY A 383 -1.04 2.72 -3.16
N ALA A 384 -0.64 3.48 -2.16
CA ALA A 384 -1.05 3.28 -0.78
C ALA A 384 -2.27 4.14 -0.45
N ASP A 385 -3.20 3.57 0.31
CA ASP A 385 -4.40 4.25 0.77
C ASP A 385 -4.12 4.91 2.12
N ILE A 386 -4.46 6.19 2.24
CA ILE A 386 -4.35 6.96 3.47
C ILE A 386 -5.74 7.33 3.95
N VAL A 387 -5.99 7.12 5.22
CA VAL A 387 -7.21 7.49 5.92
C VAL A 387 -6.85 8.45 7.05
N ILE A 388 -7.46 9.62 7.04
CA ILE A 388 -7.39 10.57 8.16
C ILE A 388 -8.78 10.73 8.75
N ILE A 389 -8.87 10.59 10.06
CA ILE A 389 -10.10 10.74 10.84
C ILE A 389 -9.82 11.77 11.93
N ILE A 390 -10.67 12.80 12.05
CA ILE A 390 -10.51 13.90 13.00
C ILE A 390 -11.84 14.13 13.71
N TRP A 391 -11.82 14.32 15.04
CA TRP A 391 -13.03 14.55 15.85
C TRP A 391 -12.80 15.39 17.11
#